data_AF-A0A7C6GXH1-F1
#
_entry.id   AF-A0A7C6GXH1-F1
#
_cell.length_a   1.000
_cell.length_b   1.000
_cell.length_c   1.000
_cell.angle_alpha   90.00
_cell.angle_beta   90.00
_cell.angle_gamma   90.00
#
_symmetry.space_group_name_H-M   'P 1'
#
loop_
_entity.id
_entity.type
_entity.pdbx_description
1 polymer ?
#
loop_
_entity_poly.entity_id
_entity_poly.type
_entity_poly.pdbx_seq_one_letter_code
_entity_poly.pdbx_strand_id
1 'polypeptide(L)'
;MANQGGKPLTALYQDKLRLFKSLEMLSRQCAAVTIDYRKLPDTGITRLQALLDERAKLIAEIDALDVEIAAREEGGRDSTAAAVRAEIAGVAERIRQMDAGLEKALERETGMLKEAVHQEQRGQRSARAYRHKPEAGEGFFVDKRT
;
A
#
# COMPACT_ATOMS: atom_id res chain seq x y z
N MET A 1 -2.51 49.29 -12.05
CA MET A 1 -1.80 49.21 -10.76
C MET A 1 -1.84 47.77 -10.29
N ALA A 2 -0.69 47.27 -9.85
CA ALA A 2 -0.39 45.86 -9.66
C ALA A 2 -1.18 45.24 -8.50
N ASN A 3 -1.76 44.05 -8.74
CA ASN A 3 -1.65 42.92 -7.82
C ASN A 3 -2.06 41.60 -8.52
N GLN A 4 -1.21 41.06 -9.40
CA GLN A 4 -1.30 39.63 -9.75
C GLN A 4 -0.37 38.85 -8.82
N GLY A 5 -0.69 38.85 -7.52
CA GLY A 5 0.10 38.20 -6.45
C GLY A 5 0.01 36.68 -6.45
N GLY A 6 -0.23 36.05 -7.60
CA GLY A 6 -0.25 34.59 -7.74
C GLY A 6 1.14 34.05 -8.08
N LYS A 7 1.55 32.92 -7.49
CA LYS A 7 2.77 32.19 -7.89
C LYS A 7 2.82 32.01 -9.42
N PRO A 8 3.94 32.26 -10.12
CA PRO A 8 4.01 32.05 -11.56
C PRO A 8 3.79 30.57 -11.92
N LEU A 9 3.27 30.28 -13.11
CA LEU A 9 2.97 28.91 -13.56
C LEU A 9 4.20 27.99 -13.46
N THR A 10 5.37 28.51 -13.82
CA THR A 10 6.65 27.79 -13.68
C THR A 10 6.97 27.46 -12.22
N ALA A 11 6.61 28.32 -11.26
CA ALA A 11 6.79 28.00 -9.83
C ALA A 11 5.80 26.91 -9.37
N LEU A 12 4.57 26.89 -9.88
CA LEU A 12 3.61 25.81 -9.59
C LEU A 12 4.14 24.46 -10.12
N TYR A 13 4.69 24.43 -11.33
CA TYR A 13 5.32 23.21 -11.85
C TYR A 13 6.56 22.79 -11.05
N GLN A 14 7.35 23.74 -10.54
CA GLN A 14 8.48 23.43 -9.66
C GLN A 14 8.01 22.85 -8.32
N ASP A 15 6.95 23.41 -7.75
CA ASP A 15 6.30 22.86 -6.55
C ASP A 15 5.78 21.44 -6.82
N LYS A 16 5.17 21.21 -7.98
CA LYS A 16 4.69 19.87 -8.40
C LYS A 16 5.86 18.90 -8.50
N LEU A 17 6.94 19.30 -9.14
CA LEU A 17 8.15 18.48 -9.26
C LEU A 17 8.73 18.13 -7.89
N ARG A 18 8.75 19.08 -6.94
CA ARG A 18 9.19 18.82 -5.56
C ARG A 18 8.31 17.75 -4.89
N LEU A 19 6.99 17.86 -5.02
CA LEU A 19 6.06 16.86 -4.48
C LEU A 19 6.28 15.48 -5.13
N PHE A 20 6.49 15.43 -6.45
CA PHE A 20 6.82 14.18 -7.15
C PHE A 20 8.14 13.56 -6.66
N LYS A 21 9.16 14.37 -6.37
CA LYS A 21 10.43 13.87 -5.79
C LYS A 21 10.24 13.33 -4.38
N SER A 22 9.43 13.99 -3.55
CA SER A 22 9.05 13.45 -2.23
C SER A 22 8.28 12.13 -2.36
N LEU A 23 7.36 12.05 -3.33
CA LEU A 23 6.59 10.84 -3.61
C LEU A 23 7.51 9.69 -4.09
N GLU A 24 8.49 9.98 -4.94
CA GLU A 24 9.52 9.02 -5.36
C GLU A 24 10.29 8.47 -4.16
N MET A 25 10.66 9.33 -3.21
CA MET A 25 11.35 8.93 -1.99
C MET A 25 10.47 8.01 -1.11
N LEU A 26 9.19 8.36 -0.92
CA LEU A 26 8.26 7.51 -0.17
C LEU A 26 8.04 6.16 -0.85
N SER A 27 7.90 6.12 -2.18
CA SER A 27 7.77 4.85 -2.92
C SER A 27 9.02 3.97 -2.75
N ARG A 28 10.23 4.55 -2.75
CA ARG A 28 11.47 3.80 -2.43
C ARG A 28 11.46 3.26 -1.00
N GLN A 29 10.99 4.05 -0.04
CA GLN A 29 10.89 3.63 1.35
C GLN A 29 9.88 2.49 1.52
N CYS A 30 8.73 2.57 0.86
CA CYS A 30 7.73 1.50 0.85
C CYS A 30 8.32 0.20 0.29
N ALA A 31 9.01 0.27 -0.85
CA ALA A 31 9.65 -0.88 -1.48
C ALA A 31 10.78 -1.49 -0.62
N ALA A 32 11.39 -0.71 0.28
CA ALA A 32 12.41 -1.17 1.21
C ALA A 32 11.85 -1.77 2.51
N VAL A 33 10.54 -1.64 2.78
CA VAL A 33 9.94 -2.25 3.97
C VAL A 33 9.93 -3.77 3.78
N THR A 34 10.58 -4.47 4.72
CA THR A 34 10.51 -5.93 4.81
C THR A 34 9.44 -6.29 5.84
N ILE A 35 8.52 -7.17 5.46
CA ILE A 35 7.48 -7.69 6.35
C ILE A 35 7.96 -9.02 6.92
N ASP A 36 8.05 -9.12 8.25
CA ASP A 36 8.49 -10.34 8.94
C ASP A 36 7.53 -10.66 10.10
N TYR A 37 6.58 -11.57 9.83
CA TYR A 37 5.54 -12.00 10.77
C TYR A 37 6.09 -12.71 12.01
N ARG A 38 7.34 -13.18 11.96
CA ARG A 38 7.97 -13.93 13.06
C ARG A 38 8.61 -13.00 14.09
N LYS A 39 8.80 -11.72 13.75
CA LYS A 39 9.40 -10.70 14.62
C LYS A 39 8.32 -9.86 15.31
N LEU A 40 7.60 -10.48 16.24
CA LEU A 40 6.74 -9.72 17.16
C LEU A 40 7.61 -8.90 18.13
N PRO A 41 7.28 -7.61 18.40
CA PRO A 41 6.02 -6.93 18.09
C PRO A 41 6.00 -6.09 16.79
N ASP A 42 7.13 -5.86 16.13
CA ASP A 42 7.21 -5.00 14.93
C ASP A 42 7.45 -5.83 13.66
N THR A 43 6.35 -6.15 12.98
CA THR A 43 6.33 -6.92 11.74
C THR A 43 6.68 -6.08 10.51
N GLY A 44 6.94 -4.77 10.66
CA GLY A 44 7.10 -3.82 9.56
C GLY A 44 5.79 -3.32 8.95
N ILE A 45 4.64 -3.93 9.27
CA ILE A 45 3.33 -3.56 8.72
C ILE A 45 2.93 -2.15 9.15
N THR A 46 3.07 -1.81 10.44
CA THR A 46 2.74 -0.47 10.95
C THR A 46 3.55 0.62 10.27
N ARG A 47 4.83 0.34 9.99
CA ARG A 47 5.70 1.25 9.26
C ARG A 47 5.24 1.41 7.81
N LEU A 48 4.90 0.31 7.12
CA LEU A 48 4.36 0.37 5.77
C LEU A 48 3.07 1.18 5.72
N GLN A 49 2.15 0.97 6.66
CA GLN A 49 0.90 1.72 6.78
C GLN A 49 1.15 3.22 6.88
N ALA A 50 2.06 3.64 7.78
CA ALA A 50 2.40 5.06 7.95
C ALA A 50 2.96 5.69 6.68
N LEU A 51 3.80 4.96 5.93
CA LEU A 51 4.34 5.43 4.65
C LEU A 51 3.24 5.58 3.59
N LEU A 52 2.27 4.65 3.54
CA LEU A 52 1.13 4.73 2.62
C LEU A 52 0.20 5.90 2.96
N ASP A 53 -0.01 6.18 4.25
CA ASP A 53 -0.80 7.33 4.70
C ASP A 53 -0.13 8.66 4.33
N GLU A 54 1.20 8.76 4.47
CA GLU A 54 1.96 9.93 4.02
C GLU A 54 1.91 10.08 2.50
N ARG A 55 2.00 8.95 1.77
CA ARG A 55 1.86 8.90 0.32
C ARG A 55 0.50 9.44 -0.14
N ALA A 56 -0.58 9.08 0.55
CA ALA A 56 -1.92 9.56 0.24
C ALA A 56 -2.06 11.08 0.42
N LYS A 57 -1.41 11.65 1.44
CA LYS A 57 -1.38 13.11 1.65
C LYS A 57 -0.67 13.84 0.52
N LEU A 58 0.49 13.35 0.08
CA LEU A 58 1.21 13.95 -1.04
C LEU A 58 0.41 13.88 -2.35
N ILE A 59 -0.31 12.79 -2.59
CA ILE A 59 -1.18 12.68 -3.77
C ILE A 59 -2.28 13.74 -3.74
N ALA A 60 -2.94 13.93 -2.60
CA ALA A 60 -3.95 14.98 -2.45
C ALA A 60 -3.37 16.39 -2.65
N GLU A 61 -2.15 16.66 -2.19
CA GLU A 61 -1.46 17.93 -2.45
C GLU A 61 -1.13 18.12 -3.94
N ILE A 62 -0.71 17.05 -4.64
CA ILE A 62 -0.48 17.07 -6.08
C ILE A 62 -1.78 17.33 -6.84
N ASP A 63 -2.88 16.68 -6.46
CA ASP A 63 -4.19 16.86 -7.10
C ASP A 63 -4.69 18.31 -6.95
N ALA A 64 -4.54 18.89 -5.75
CA ALA A 64 -4.88 20.29 -5.51
C ALA A 64 -4.04 21.24 -6.38
N LEU A 65 -2.75 20.95 -6.55
CA LEU A 65 -1.84 21.73 -7.38
C LEU A 65 -2.18 21.59 -8.87
N ASP A 66 -2.67 20.42 -9.30
CA ASP A 66 -3.13 20.20 -10.67
C ASP A 66 -4.37 21.01 -11.00
N VAL A 67 -5.30 21.15 -10.05
CA VAL A 67 -6.44 22.06 -10.20
C VAL A 67 -5.96 23.52 -10.34
N GLU A 68 -4.97 23.95 -9.55
CA GLU A 68 -4.43 25.31 -9.63
C GLU A 68 -3.69 25.56 -10.97
N ILE A 69 -2.91 24.59 -11.44
CA ILE A 69 -2.21 24.65 -12.73
C ILE A 69 -3.23 24.73 -13.88
N ALA A 70 -4.25 23.87 -13.88
CA ALA A 70 -5.27 23.84 -14.93
C ALA A 70 -6.03 25.17 -15.04
N ALA A 71 -6.42 25.76 -13.91
CA ALA A 71 -7.10 27.07 -13.86
C ALA A 71 -6.25 28.21 -14.43
N ARG A 72 -4.92 28.07 -14.49
CA ARG A 72 -4.01 29.10 -15.01
C ARG A 72 -3.57 28.84 -16.46
N GLU A 73 -3.51 27.59 -16.90
CA GLU A 73 -3.18 27.24 -18.28
C GLU A 73 -4.26 27.65 -19.29
N GLU A 74 -5.52 27.85 -18.84
CA GLU A 74 -6.60 28.43 -19.67
C GLU A 74 -6.25 29.83 -20.22
N GLY A 75 -5.25 30.52 -19.65
CA GLY A 75 -4.74 31.81 -20.13
C GLY A 75 -3.66 31.75 -21.22
N GLY A 76 -3.19 30.55 -21.62
CA GLY A 76 -2.18 30.34 -22.65
C GLY A 76 -1.07 29.36 -22.24
N ARG A 77 -0.57 28.57 -23.20
CA ARG A 77 0.52 27.61 -22.96
C ARG A 77 1.85 28.33 -22.77
N ASP A 78 2.34 28.33 -21.54
CA ASP A 78 3.69 28.77 -21.23
C ASP A 78 4.73 27.71 -21.69
N SER A 79 5.56 28.08 -22.65
CA SER A 79 6.63 27.23 -23.18
C SER A 79 7.78 27.07 -22.18
N THR A 80 7.90 27.96 -21.18
CA THR A 80 8.99 27.94 -20.20
C THR A 80 8.92 26.75 -19.24
N ALA A 81 7.74 26.15 -19.04
CA ALA A 81 7.54 25.00 -18.15
C ALA A 81 7.77 23.63 -18.82
N ALA A 82 8.13 23.58 -20.11
CA ALA A 82 8.23 22.31 -20.84
C ALA A 82 9.28 21.34 -20.26
N ALA A 83 10.45 21.85 -19.85
CA ALA A 83 11.49 21.04 -19.24
C ALA A 83 11.04 20.44 -17.89
N VAL A 84 10.34 21.23 -17.06
CA VAL A 84 9.85 20.77 -15.76
C VAL A 84 8.77 19.70 -15.93
N ARG A 85 7.87 19.85 -16.90
CA ARG A 85 6.87 18.82 -17.24
C ARG A 85 7.52 17.50 -17.67
N ALA A 86 8.56 17.56 -18.49
CA ALA A 86 9.30 16.37 -18.91
C ALA A 86 9.98 15.67 -17.71
N GLU A 87 10.55 16.44 -16.78
CA GLU A 87 11.13 15.89 -15.55
C GLU A 87 10.07 15.22 -14.66
N ILE A 88 8.91 15.86 -14.48
CA ILE A 88 7.77 15.28 -13.74
C ILE A 88 7.35 13.96 -14.36
N ALA A 89 7.22 13.88 -15.69
CA ALA A 89 6.86 12.64 -16.38
C ALA A 89 7.89 11.53 -16.15
N GLY A 90 9.19 11.86 -16.15
CA GLY A 90 10.26 10.92 -15.83
C GLY A 90 10.21 10.40 -14.38
N VAL A 91 9.92 11.28 -13.42
CA VAL A 91 9.74 10.89 -12.01
C VAL A 91 8.49 10.02 -11.84
N ALA A 92 7.38 10.39 -12.47
CA ALA A 92 6.12 9.66 -12.44
C ALA A 92 6.31 8.22 -12.95
N GLU A 93 7.06 8.04 -14.03
CA GLU A 93 7.35 6.71 -14.57
C GLU A 93 8.13 5.83 -13.59
N ARG A 94 9.15 6.40 -12.92
CA ARG A 94 9.89 5.67 -11.88
C ARG A 94 8.99 5.27 -10.71
N ILE A 95 8.07 6.15 -10.30
CA ILE A 95 7.08 5.85 -9.25
C ILE A 95 6.20 4.67 -9.68
N ARG A 96 5.65 4.70 -10.90
CA ARG A 96 4.80 3.60 -11.42
C ARG A 96 5.52 2.25 -11.40
N GLN A 97 6.79 2.21 -11.77
CA GLN A 97 7.58 0.98 -11.74
C GLN A 97 7.79 0.45 -10.33
N MET A 98 8.02 1.34 -9.35
CA MET A 98 8.14 0.95 -7.95
C MET A 98 6.80 0.46 -7.37
N ASP A 99 5.70 1.14 -7.70
CA ASP A 99 4.37 0.75 -7.25
C ASP A 99 4.00 -0.66 -7.76
N ALA A 100 4.27 -0.96 -9.04
CA ALA A 100 4.07 -2.29 -9.62
C ALA A 100 4.92 -3.37 -8.95
N GLY A 101 6.13 -3.02 -8.48
CA GLY A 101 6.97 -3.91 -7.69
C GLY A 101 6.40 -4.17 -6.30
N LEU A 102 5.94 -3.12 -5.63
CA LEU A 102 5.33 -3.20 -4.31
C LEU A 102 4.02 -4.00 -4.32
N GLU A 103 3.16 -3.79 -5.32
CA GLU A 103 1.92 -4.53 -5.51
C GLU A 103 2.18 -6.04 -5.62
N LYS A 104 3.11 -6.45 -6.48
CA LYS A 104 3.51 -7.86 -6.62
C LYS A 104 4.06 -8.45 -5.33
N ALA A 105 4.80 -7.68 -4.55
CA ALA A 105 5.32 -8.13 -3.26
C ALA A 105 4.19 -8.36 -2.26
N LEU A 106 3.24 -7.41 -2.15
CA LEU A 106 2.09 -7.52 -1.27
C LEU A 106 1.14 -8.67 -1.67
N GLU A 107 0.91 -8.87 -2.96
CA GLU A 107 0.14 -10.02 -3.47
C GLU A 107 0.78 -11.35 -3.08
N ARG A 108 2.12 -11.46 -3.20
CA ARG A 108 2.85 -12.66 -2.79
C ARG A 108 2.73 -12.92 -1.29
N GLU A 109 3.00 -11.92 -0.46
CA GLU A 109 2.96 -12.07 1.00
C GLU A 109 1.53 -12.40 1.50
N THR A 110 0.51 -11.74 0.95
CA THR A 110 -0.89 -12.06 1.29
C THR A 110 -1.31 -13.46 0.81
N GLY A 111 -0.78 -13.93 -0.32
CA GLY A 111 -0.93 -15.30 -0.79
C GLY A 111 -0.33 -16.31 0.20
N MET A 112 0.91 -16.10 0.62
CA MET A 112 1.60 -16.97 1.60
C MET A 112 0.87 -17.01 2.95
N LEU A 113 0.35 -15.87 3.43
CA LEU A 113 -0.44 -15.82 4.65
C LEU A 113 -1.74 -16.65 4.54
N LYS A 114 -2.46 -16.57 3.41
CA LYS A 114 -3.65 -17.40 3.18
C LYS A 114 -3.33 -18.89 3.21
N GLU A 115 -2.23 -19.30 2.60
CA GLU A 115 -1.77 -20.69 2.62
C GLU A 115 -1.41 -21.16 4.03
N ALA A 116 -0.67 -20.34 4.78
CA ALA A 116 -0.31 -20.63 6.17
C ALA A 116 -1.55 -20.79 7.06
N VAL A 117 -2.54 -19.91 6.92
CA VAL A 117 -3.83 -20.01 7.64
C VAL A 117 -4.57 -21.29 7.27
N HIS A 118 -4.62 -21.65 5.97
CA HIS A 118 -5.26 -22.90 5.56
C HIS A 118 -4.55 -24.14 6.11
N GLN A 119 -3.22 -24.14 6.16
CA GLN A 119 -2.45 -25.23 6.77
C GLN A 119 -2.71 -25.33 8.27
N GLU A 120 -2.73 -24.20 8.98
CA GLU A 120 -3.04 -24.16 10.41
C GLU A 120 -4.46 -24.66 10.69
N GLN A 121 -5.46 -24.21 9.92
CA GLN A 121 -6.84 -24.69 10.02
C GLN A 121 -6.95 -26.20 9.76
N ARG A 122 -6.23 -26.73 8.77
CA ARG A 122 -6.17 -28.19 8.51
C ARG A 122 -5.53 -28.93 9.69
N GLY A 123 -4.45 -28.39 10.26
CA GLY A 123 -3.77 -28.93 11.44
C GLY A 123 -4.65 -28.92 12.70
N GLN A 124 -5.43 -27.87 12.92
CA GLN A 124 -6.40 -27.80 14.02
C GLN A 124 -7.54 -28.80 13.83
N ARG A 125 -8.04 -28.96 12.58
CA ARG A 125 -9.07 -29.96 12.26
C ARG A 125 -8.56 -31.39 12.43
N SER A 126 -7.33 -31.68 12.02
CA SER A 126 -6.72 -33.01 12.23
C SER A 126 -6.44 -33.26 13.72
N ALA A 127 -5.86 -32.31 14.45
CA ALA A 127 -5.65 -32.43 15.90
C ALA A 127 -6.96 -32.66 16.67
N ARG A 128 -8.06 -32.05 16.23
CA ARG A 128 -9.39 -32.26 16.80
C ARG A 128 -9.98 -33.64 16.45
N ALA A 129 -9.75 -34.14 15.23
CA ALA A 129 -10.19 -35.47 14.80
C ALA A 129 -9.50 -36.60 15.59
N TYR A 130 -8.21 -36.44 15.92
CA TYR A 130 -7.45 -37.43 16.71
C TYR A 130 -7.53 -37.22 18.24
N ARG A 131 -8.08 -36.09 18.71
CA ARG A 131 -8.41 -35.89 20.14
C ARG A 131 -9.73 -36.54 20.56
N HIS A 132 -10.53 -37.04 19.63
CA HIS A 132 -11.72 -37.82 19.95
C HIS A 132 -11.35 -39.30 20.06
N LYS A 133 -10.95 -39.73 21.26
CA LYS A 133 -11.23 -41.11 21.71
C LYS A 133 -12.73 -41.14 22.02
N PRO A 134 -13.59 -41.84 21.28
CA PRO A 134 -14.70 -42.49 21.95
C PRO A 134 -14.06 -43.60 22.77
N GLU A 135 -14.17 -43.53 24.10
CA GLU A 135 -14.17 -44.77 24.88
C GLU A 135 -15.17 -45.69 24.17
N ALA A 136 -14.65 -46.79 23.60
CA ALA A 136 -15.48 -47.85 23.10
C ALA A 136 -16.37 -48.26 24.27
N GLY A 137 -17.68 -48.03 24.12
CA GLY A 137 -18.66 -48.32 25.15
C GLY A 137 -18.45 -49.73 25.67
N GLU A 138 -18.00 -49.83 26.93
CA GLU A 138 -18.18 -51.05 27.70
C GLU A 138 -19.68 -51.35 27.74
N GLY A 139 -20.03 -52.57 27.35
CA GLY A 139 -21.40 -53.01 27.18
C GLY A 139 -22.22 -52.82 28.45
N PHE A 140 -23.22 -51.96 28.39
CA PHE A 140 -24.32 -51.97 29.33
C PHE A 140 -25.54 -52.59 28.63
N PHE A 141 -25.62 -53.92 28.67
CA PHE A 141 -26.84 -54.63 28.32
C PHE A 141 -27.83 -54.46 29.48
N VAL A 142 -28.82 -53.58 29.31
CA VAL A 142 -30.01 -53.61 30.17
C VAL A 142 -30.92 -54.69 29.66
N ASP A 143 -30.88 -55.86 30.31
CA ASP A 143 -31.91 -56.86 30.15
C ASP A 143 -33.24 -56.28 30.66
N LYS A 144 -34.22 -56.16 29.77
CA LYS A 144 -35.60 -55.84 30.10
C LYS A 144 -36.43 -57.09 29.91
N ARG A 145 -36.46 -57.97 30.91
CA ARG A 145 -37.53 -58.96 31.07
C ARG A 145 -37.63 -59.44 32.53
N THR A 146 -38.87 -59.31 33.01
CA THR A 146 -39.52 -59.86 34.24
C THR A 146 -39.05 -59.36 35.59
#